data_AF-A0A3D0RV53-F1
#
_entry.id   AF-A0A3D0RV53-F1
#
_cell.length_a   1.000
_cell.length_b   1.000
_cell.length_c   1.000
_cell.angle_alpha   90.00
_cell.angle_beta   90.00
_cell.angle_gamma   90.00
#
_symmetry.space_group_name_H-M   'P 1'
#
loop_
_entity.id
_entity.type
_entity.pdbx_description
1 polymer ?
#
loop_
_entity_poly.entity_id
_entity_poly.type
_entity_poly.pdbx_seq_one_letter_code
_entity_poly.pdbx_strand_id
1 'polypeptide(L)' 'DAAVTRAQEAVAADPRGERESVHPRRSGEPFTLRWILAHMVQEDARHNGHADLIRQSIDGQVGDP' A
#
# COMPACT_ATOMS: atom_id res chain seq x y z
N ASP A 1 4.78 -17.24 2.13
CA ASP A 1 5.89 -16.76 1.26
C ASP A 1 6.94 -16.09 2.14
N ALA A 2 8.23 -16.36 1.92
CA ALA A 2 9.31 -15.86 2.78
C ALA A 2 9.44 -14.32 2.77
N ALA A 3 9.07 -13.65 1.67
CA ALA A 3 9.07 -12.19 1.60
C ALA A 3 7.98 -11.57 2.48
N VAL A 4 6.79 -12.17 2.49
CA VAL A 4 5.68 -11.73 3.34
C VAL A 4 6.05 -11.83 4.82
N THR A 5 6.64 -12.95 5.24
CA THR A 5 7.09 -13.13 6.62
C THR A 5 8.11 -12.05 7.03
N ARG A 6 9.12 -11.79 6.19
CA ARG A 6 10.10 -10.73 6.46
C ARG A 6 9.46 -9.34 6.58
N ALA A 7 8.47 -9.04 5.74
CA ALA A 7 7.75 -7.77 5.79
C ALA A 7 6.96 -7.65 7.11
N GLN A 8 6.26 -8.71 7.53
CA GLN A 8 5.53 -8.74 8.80
C GLN A 8 6.46 -8.53 10.00
N GLU A 9 7.62 -9.21 10.01
CA GLU A 9 8.63 -9.04 11.05
C GLU A 9 9.16 -7.60 11.11
N ALA A 10 9.44 -6.99 9.95
CA ALA A 10 9.90 -5.61 9.87
C ALA A 10 8.87 -4.61 10.41
N VAL A 11 7.59 -4.83 10.11
CA VAL A 11 6.48 -4.00 10.63
C VAL A 11 6.31 -4.19 12.13
N ALA A 12 6.35 -5.43 12.62
CA ALA A 12 6.24 -5.72 14.05
C ALA A 12 7.39 -5.10 14.87
N ALA A 13 8.60 -5.07 14.30
CA ALA A 13 9.79 -4.51 14.95
C ALA A 13 9.81 -2.97 14.98
N ASP A 14 8.96 -2.28 14.21
CA ASP A 14 8.90 -0.82 14.17
C ASP A 14 7.45 -0.31 14.18
N PRO A 15 6.78 -0.32 15.35
CA PRO A 15 5.38 0.08 15.48
C PRO A 15 5.12 1.55 15.13
N ARG A 16 6.16 2.40 15.21
CA ARG A 16 6.05 3.81 14.80
C ARG A 16 6.29 3.95 13.30
N GLY A 17 6.96 3.02 12.63
CA GLY A 17 7.25 3.13 11.21
C GLY A 17 8.26 4.22 10.89
N GLU A 18 9.25 4.41 11.76
CA GLU A 18 10.31 5.43 11.61
C GLU A 18 11.51 4.92 10.80
N ARG A 19 11.63 3.61 10.60
CA ARG A 19 12.69 2.98 9.80
C ARG A 19 12.69 3.55 8.39
N GLU A 20 13.88 3.91 7.93
CA GLU A 20 14.11 4.42 6.58
C GLU A 20 14.29 3.29 5.57
N SER A 21 13.85 3.55 4.33
CA SER A 21 14.03 2.64 3.20
C SER A 21 15.49 2.57 2.77
N VAL A 22 15.90 1.39 2.30
CA VAL A 22 17.24 1.18 1.73
C VAL A 22 17.42 1.99 0.45
N HIS A 23 16.35 2.13 -0.35
CA HIS A 23 16.36 2.91 -1.58
C HIS A 23 15.67 4.26 -1.38
N PRO A 24 16.34 5.37 -1.73
CA PRO A 24 15.76 6.69 -1.59
C PRO A 24 14.76 7.00 -2.70
N ARG A 25 13.98 8.05 -2.48
CA ARG A 25 13.18 8.75 -3.50
C ARG A 25 14.09 9.30 -4.59
N ARG A 26 13.46 9.75 -5.69
CA ARG A 26 14.14 10.58 -6.71
C ARG A 26 14.75 11.86 -6.14
N SER A 27 14.22 12.37 -5.03
CA SER A 27 14.77 13.53 -4.30
C SER A 27 16.04 13.20 -3.50
N GLY A 28 16.43 11.92 -3.38
CA GLY A 28 17.55 11.48 -2.54
C GLY A 28 17.18 11.20 -1.09
N GLU A 29 15.99 11.60 -0.64
CA GLU A 29 15.49 11.32 0.71
C GLU A 29 14.90 9.91 0.83
N PRO A 30 15.12 9.20 1.95
CA PRO A 30 14.49 7.91 2.18
C PRO A 30 12.98 8.04 2.38
N PHE A 31 12.29 6.91 2.22
CA PHE A 31 10.92 6.75 2.68
C PHE A 31 10.95 6.23 4.11
N THR A 32 10.05 6.70 4.97
CA THR A 32 9.79 6.03 6.25
C THR A 32 8.88 4.83 6.02
N LEU A 33 9.00 3.80 6.85
CA LEU A 33 8.12 2.63 6.81
C LEU A 33 6.64 3.04 6.94
N ARG A 34 6.34 4.04 7.77
CA ARG A 34 5.00 4.62 7.89
C ARG A 34 4.50 5.18 6.57
N TRP A 35 5.34 5.93 5.85
CA TRP A 35 4.97 6.46 4.53
C TRP A 35 4.70 5.32 3.54
N ILE A 36 5.55 4.30 3.51
CA ILE A 36 5.41 3.16 2.60
C ILE A 36 4.08 2.44 2.83
N LEU A 37 3.76 2.10 4.08
CA LEU A 37 2.54 1.39 4.41
C LEU A 37 1.29 2.22 4.07
N ALA A 38 1.29 3.52 4.39
CA ALA A 38 0.19 4.41 4.02
C ALA A 38 0.02 4.50 2.50
N HIS A 39 1.12 4.54 1.75
CA HIS A 39 1.09 4.56 0.29
C HIS A 39 0.56 3.25 -0.29
N MET A 40 0.95 2.09 0.26
CA MET A 40 0.43 0.79 -0.18
C MET A 40 -1.10 0.71 0.00
N VAL A 41 -1.61 1.12 1.16
CA VAL A 41 -3.07 1.14 1.40
C VAL A 41 -3.79 2.08 0.42
N GLN A 42 -3.23 3.26 0.16
CA GLN A 42 -3.79 4.20 -0.81
C GLN A 42 -3.83 3.60 -2.21
N GLU A 43 -2.74 2.95 -2.62
CA GLU A 43 -2.60 2.37 -3.95
C GLU A 43 -3.55 1.18 -4.16
N ASP A 44 -3.68 0.33 -3.14
CA ASP A 44 -4.65 -0.78 -3.15
C ASP A 44 -6.09 -0.25 -3.24
N ALA A 45 -6.43 0.79 -2.48
CA ALA A 45 -7.75 1.43 -2.55
C ALA A 45 -8.00 2.05 -3.93
N ARG A 46 -7.02 2.73 -4.52
CA ARG A 46 -7.11 3.33 -5.85
C ARG A 46 -7.35 2.27 -6.92
N HIS A 47 -6.62 1.16 -6.87
CA HIS A 47 -6.81 0.05 -7.81
C HIS A 47 -8.16 -0.62 -7.65
N ASN A 48 -8.59 -0.88 -6.41
CA ASN A 48 -9.91 -1.46 -6.15
C ASN A 48 -11.02 -0.54 -6.64
N GLY A 49 -10.90 0.78 -6.44
CA GLY A 49 -11.85 1.74 -7.00
C GLY A 49 -11.91 1.72 -8.53
N HIS A 50 -10.75 1.64 -9.20
CA HIS A 50 -10.72 1.51 -10.66
C HIS A 50 -11.32 0.18 -11.16
N ALA A 51 -10.99 -0.92 -10.47
CA ALA A 51 -11.54 -2.24 -10.79
C ALA A 51 -13.06 -2.28 -10.58
N ASP A 52 -13.55 -1.60 -9.55
CA ASP A 52 -14.98 -1.47 -9.28
C ASP A 52 -15.69 -0.68 -10.38
N LEU A 53 -15.13 0.44 -10.86
CA LEU A 53 -15.71 1.18 -12.00
C LEU A 53 -15.78 0.31 -13.26
N ILE A 54 -14.75 -0.50 -13.54
CA ILE A 54 -14.77 -1.44 -14.67
C ILE A 54 -15.84 -2.50 -14.46
N ARG A 55 -15.91 -3.10 -13.27
CA ARG A 55 -16.93 -4.08 -12.90
C ARG A 55 -18.35 -3.51 -13.10
N GLN A 56 -18.63 -2.32 -12.56
CA GLN A 56 -19.91 -1.61 -12.72
C GLN A 56 -20.26 -1.35 -14.19
N SER A 57 -19.26 -1.05 -15.03
CA SER A 57 -19.50 -0.84 -16.46
C SER A 57 -19.90 -2.12 -17.21
N ILE A 58 -19.54 -3.29 -16.67
CA ILE A 58 -19.83 -4.60 -17.26
C ILE A 58 -21.17 -5.15 -16.76
N ASP A 59 -21.45 -5.05 -15.46
CA ASP A 59 -22.64 -5.67 -14.84
C ASP A 59 -23.81 -4.70 -14.58
N GLY A 60 -23.58 -3.39 -14.71
CA GLY A 60 -24.58 -2.35 -14.48
C GLY A 60 -24.97 -2.16 -13.01
N GLN A 61 -24.30 -2.83 -12.07
CA GLN A 61 -24.59 -2.77 -10.63
C GLN A 61 -23.60 -1.86 -9.91
N VAL A 62 -24.08 -0.72 -9.42
CA VAL A 62 -23.34 0.17 -8.51
C VAL A 62 -23.30 -0.43 -7.09
N GLY A 63 -22.26 -0.11 -6.31
CA GLY A 63 -22.09 -0.62 -4.94
C GLY A 63 -23.24 -0.27 -3.99
N ASP A 64 -23.38 -1.05 -2.91
CA ASP A 64 -24.35 -0.81 -1.81
C ASP A 64 -23.95 0.45 -1.01
N PRO A 65 -24.90 1.31 -0.60
CA PRO A 65 -24.63 2.60 0.05
C PRO A 65 -24.14 2.51 1.51
#